data_AF-A0A1T4KIU5-F1
#
_entry.id   AF-A0A1T4KIU5-F1
#
_cell.length_a   1.000
_cell.length_b   1.000
_cell.length_c   1.000
_cell.angle_alpha   90.00
_cell.angle_beta   90.00
_cell.angle_gamma   90.00
#
_symmetry.space_group_name_H-M   'P 1'
#
loop_
_entity.id
_entity.type
_entity.pdbx_description
1 polymer ?
#
loop_
_entity_poly.entity_id
_entity_poly.type
_entity_poly.pdbx_seq_one_letter_code
_entity_poly.pdbx_strand_id
1 'polypeptide(L)'
;MKKCNKNIVLFVIISLLIIFPLILKEGAEFEGSDGEGEQAIIELSPDYQPWIEPLWEPPSGEIESLLFSLQAAIGTGIITYCFGYMKGKKEKKDAYHR
;
A
#
# COMPACT_ATOMS: atom_id res chain seq x y z
N MET A 1 18.12 22.52 -7.38
CA MET A 1 16.96 22.90 -6.53
C MET A 1 17.30 22.62 -5.07
N LYS A 2 17.18 23.59 -4.15
CA LYS A 2 17.41 23.38 -2.70
C LYS A 2 16.61 22.16 -2.24
N LYS A 3 17.20 21.26 -1.43
CA LYS A 3 16.58 19.99 -0.97
C LYS A 3 15.12 20.15 -0.51
N CYS A 4 14.81 21.25 0.17
CA CYS A 4 13.45 21.58 0.62
C CYS A 4 12.44 21.64 -0.54
N ASN A 5 12.81 22.27 -1.66
CA ASN A 5 11.92 22.41 -2.82
C ASN A 5 11.63 21.06 -3.47
N LYS A 6 12.59 20.13 -3.50
CA LYS A 6 12.39 18.79 -4.08
C LYS A 6 11.45 17.94 -3.22
N ASN A 7 11.60 18.00 -1.90
CA ASN A 7 10.74 17.25 -0.97
C ASN A 7 9.30 17.77 -1.02
N ILE A 8 9.10 19.09 -1.13
CA ILE A 8 7.77 19.67 -1.31
C ILE A 8 7.13 19.18 -2.60
N VAL A 9 7.87 19.19 -3.72
CA VAL A 9 7.35 18.68 -5.01
C VAL A 9 6.99 17.20 -4.92
N LEU A 10 7.83 16.36 -4.32
CA LEU A 10 7.54 14.93 -4.10
C LEU A 10 6.31 14.73 -3.23
N PHE A 11 6.17 15.50 -2.16
CA PHE A 11 5.01 15.43 -1.27
C PHE A 11 3.72 15.80 -2.02
N VAL A 12 3.73 16.89 -2.80
CA VAL A 12 2.59 17.31 -3.61
C VAL A 12 2.21 16.23 -4.62
N ILE A 13 3.18 15.61 -5.30
CA ILE A 13 2.90 14.52 -6.26
C ILE A 13 2.23 13.33 -5.55
N ILE A 14 2.74 12.92 -4.39
CA ILE A 14 2.14 11.82 -3.61
C ILE A 14 0.73 12.17 -3.16
N SER A 15 0.51 13.38 -2.63
CA SER A 15 -0.81 13.84 -2.24
C SER A 15 -1.78 13.85 -3.42
N LEU A 16 -1.34 14.29 -4.61
CA LEU A 16 -2.16 14.24 -5.82
C LEU A 16 -2.50 12.80 -6.20
N LEU A 17 -1.55 11.86 -6.16
CA LEU A 17 -1.81 10.45 -6.48
C LEU A 17 -2.84 9.80 -5.55
N ILE A 18 -2.91 10.24 -4.29
CA ILE A 18 -3.89 9.74 -3.31
C ILE A 18 -5.26 10.43 -3.50
N ILE A 19 -5.27 11.75 -3.61
CA ILE A 19 -6.51 12.56 -3.60
C ILE A 19 -7.23 12.50 -4.95
N PHE A 20 -6.49 12.46 -6.05
CA PHE A 20 -7.05 12.48 -7.40
C PHE A 20 -8.06 11.34 -7.68
N PRO A 21 -7.77 10.05 -7.39
CA PRO A 21 -8.76 8.99 -7.58
C PRO A 21 -9.96 9.12 -6.66
N LEU A 22 -9.79 9.60 -5.42
CA LEU A 22 -10.89 9.79 -4.46
C LEU A 22 -11.93 10.82 -4.95
N ILE A 23 -11.49 11.85 -5.68
CA ILE A 23 -12.39 12.88 -6.23
C ILE A 23 -13.01 12.44 -7.57
N LEU A 24 -12.27 11.74 -8.43
CA LEU A 24 -12.79 11.32 -9.72
C LEU A 24 -13.81 10.17 -9.62
N LYS A 25 -13.69 9.35 -8.58
CA LYS A 25 -14.50 8.16 -8.35
C LYS A 25 -15.26 8.31 -7.04
N GLU A 26 -16.04 9.39 -6.92
CA GLU A 26 -16.93 9.61 -5.76
C GLU A 26 -17.88 8.41 -5.60
N GLY A 27 -17.76 7.71 -4.46
CA GLY A 27 -18.58 6.54 -4.16
C GLY A 27 -18.10 5.22 -4.77
N ALA A 28 -16.90 5.15 -5.36
CA ALA A 28 -16.35 3.86 -5.76
C ALA A 28 -15.95 3.03 -4.54
N GLU A 29 -16.36 1.76 -4.55
CA GLU A 29 -15.90 0.77 -3.59
C GLU A 29 -14.45 0.42 -3.96
N PHE A 30 -13.51 0.83 -3.10
CA PHE A 30 -12.10 0.47 -3.24
C PHE A 30 -11.88 -0.94 -2.68
N GLU A 31 -12.51 -1.92 -3.32
CA GLU A 31 -12.36 -3.33 -2.99
C GLU A 31 -11.07 -3.92 -3.55
N GLY A 32 -10.73 -5.11 -3.03
CA GLY A 32 -9.58 -5.87 -3.51
C GLY A 32 -9.76 -6.31 -4.96
N SER A 33 -8.65 -6.46 -5.70
CA SER A 33 -8.71 -6.90 -7.10
C SER A 33 -9.24 -8.32 -7.28
N ASP A 34 -9.23 -9.12 -6.21
CA ASP A 34 -9.61 -10.53 -6.27
C ASP A 34 -11.12 -10.69 -6.51
N GLY A 35 -11.96 -9.81 -5.95
CA GLY A 35 -13.41 -9.82 -6.19
C GLY A 35 -13.78 -9.45 -7.63
N GLU A 36 -13.15 -8.42 -8.19
CA GLU A 36 -13.29 -8.05 -9.61
C GLU A 36 -12.79 -9.16 -10.54
N GLY A 37 -11.70 -9.84 -10.14
CA GLY A 37 -11.15 -10.97 -10.88
C GLY A 37 -12.11 -12.16 -10.93
N GLU A 38 -12.75 -12.49 -9.81
CA GLU A 38 -13.74 -13.57 -9.74
C GLU A 38 -14.97 -13.26 -10.61
N GLN A 39 -15.49 -12.04 -10.54
CA GLN A 39 -16.61 -11.62 -11.38
C GLN A 39 -16.29 -11.74 -12.88
N ALA A 40 -15.10 -11.29 -13.29
CA ALA A 40 -14.66 -11.41 -14.67
C ALA A 40 -14.52 -12.87 -15.13
N ILE A 41 -14.07 -13.78 -14.25
CA ILE A 41 -13.96 -15.22 -14.54
C ILE A 41 -15.35 -15.84 -14.73
N ILE A 42 -16.30 -15.53 -13.84
CA ILE A 42 -17.68 -16.04 -13.92
C ILE A 42 -18.37 -15.53 -15.20
N GLU A 43 -18.13 -14.27 -15.59
CA GLU A 43 -18.68 -13.70 -16.82
C GLU A 43 -18.11 -14.37 -18.09
N LEU A 44 -16.81 -14.68 -18.10
CA LEU A 44 -16.16 -15.30 -19.25
C LEU A 44 -16.44 -16.81 -19.37
N SER A 45 -16.59 -17.49 -18.23
CA SER A 45 -16.76 -18.94 -18.15
C SER A 45 -17.69 -19.30 -16.98
N PRO A 46 -19.01 -19.34 -17.21
CA PRO A 46 -20.00 -19.57 -16.14
C PRO A 46 -19.86 -20.92 -15.44
N ASP A 47 -19.31 -21.92 -16.13
CA ASP A 47 -19.11 -23.27 -15.61
C ASP A 47 -17.77 -23.44 -14.88
N TYR A 48 -17.02 -22.34 -14.67
CA TYR A 48 -15.74 -22.39 -13.97
C TYR A 48 -15.93 -22.80 -12.51
N GLN A 49 -15.08 -23.70 -12.04
CA GLN A 49 -15.02 -24.11 -10.64
C GLN A 49 -13.66 -23.74 -10.06
N PRO A 50 -13.61 -23.07 -8.89
CA PRO A 50 -12.37 -22.79 -8.20
C PRO A 50 -11.57 -24.08 -7.99
N TRP A 51 -10.30 -24.02 -8.35
CA TRP A 51 -9.36 -25.14 -8.23
C TRP A 51 -8.74 -25.21 -6.83
N ILE A 52 -8.88 -24.14 -6.04
CA ILE A 52 -8.45 -24.01 -4.64
C ILE A 52 -9.51 -23.18 -3.91
N GLU A 53 -9.96 -23.66 -2.76
CA GLU A 53 -10.80 -22.89 -1.84
C GLU A 53 -9.95 -22.18 -0.78
N PRO A 54 -10.35 -20.99 -0.29
CA PRO A 54 -9.65 -20.33 0.80
C PRO A 54 -9.66 -21.23 2.05
N LEU A 55 -8.47 -21.49 2.62
CA LEU A 55 -8.36 -22.23 3.89
C LEU A 55 -9.02 -21.47 5.06
N TRP A 56 -9.10 -20.15 4.94
CA TRP A 56 -9.73 -19.27 5.90
C TRP A 56 -10.18 -18.00 5.21
N GLU A 57 -11.40 -17.58 5.50
CA GLU A 57 -11.98 -16.33 5.01
C GLU A 57 -12.31 -15.45 6.23
N PRO A 58 -11.96 -14.15 6.21
CA PRO A 58 -12.27 -13.26 7.32
C PRO A 58 -13.78 -13.17 7.52
N PRO A 59 -14.27 -13.17 8.77
CA PRO A 59 -15.71 -13.21 9.07
C PRO A 59 -16.47 -11.92 8.71
N SER A 60 -15.75 -10.87 8.28
CA SER A 60 -16.29 -9.59 7.82
C SER A 60 -15.23 -8.84 7.02
N GLY A 61 -15.63 -8.07 6.00
CA GLY A 61 -14.75 -7.20 5.23
C GLY A 61 -14.08 -6.10 6.08
N GLU A 62 -14.65 -5.75 7.25
CA GLU A 62 -14.00 -4.85 8.21
C GLU A 62 -12.74 -5.49 8.82
N ILE A 63 -12.80 -6.79 9.11
CA ILE A 63 -11.67 -7.54 9.67
C ILE A 63 -10.59 -7.73 8.61
N GLU A 64 -10.98 -7.98 7.36
CA GLU A 64 -10.07 -8.00 6.22
C GLU A 64 -9.32 -6.67 6.09
N SER A 65 -10.05 -5.55 6.04
CA SER A 65 -9.48 -4.20 5.94
C SER A 65 -8.54 -3.87 7.11
N LEU A 66 -8.88 -4.32 8.32
CA LEU A 66 -8.05 -4.17 9.52
C LEU A 66 -6.73 -4.95 9.40
N LEU A 67 -6.79 -6.21 8.94
CA LEU A 67 -5.61 -7.05 8.75
C LEU A 67 -4.69 -6.46 7.66
N PHE A 68 -5.24 -6.01 6.55
CA PHE A 68 -4.48 -5.29 5.52
C PHE A 68 -3.84 -4.01 6.06
N SER A 69 -4.58 -3.21 6.82
CA SER A 69 -4.07 -1.96 7.42
C SER A 69 -2.95 -2.23 8.42
N LEU A 70 -3.07 -3.31 9.21
CA LEU A 70 -2.02 -3.74 10.15
C LEU A 70 -0.75 -4.16 9.41
N GLN A 71 -0.88 -4.97 8.36
CA GLN A 71 0.25 -5.36 7.52
C GLN A 71 0.94 -4.14 6.89
N ALA A 72 0.17 -3.19 6.37
CA ALA A 72 0.69 -1.95 5.80
C ALA A 72 1.42 -1.09 6.84
N ALA A 73 0.89 -0.99 8.07
CA ALA A 73 1.51 -0.27 9.17
C ALA A 73 2.85 -0.90 9.59
N ILE A 74 2.89 -2.23 9.74
CA ILE A 74 4.12 -2.97 10.07
C ILE A 74 5.16 -2.80 8.95
N GLY A 75 4.76 -2.98 7.69
CA GLY A 75 5.65 -2.81 6.54
C GLY A 75 6.25 -1.40 6.48
N THR A 76 5.43 -0.38 6.68
CA THR A 76 5.86 1.02 6.74
C THR A 76 6.83 1.26 7.90
N GLY A 77 6.57 0.67 9.06
CA GLY A 77 7.45 0.74 10.23
C GLY A 77 8.85 0.17 9.93
N ILE A 78 8.92 -1.01 9.32
CA ILE A 78 10.18 -1.66 8.94
C ILE A 78 10.96 -0.80 7.94
N ILE A 79 10.29 -0.33 6.87
CA ILE A 79 10.93 0.49 5.83
C ILE A 79 11.52 1.78 6.44
N THR A 80 10.73 2.46 7.27
CA THR A 80 11.13 3.73 7.89
C THR A 80 12.28 3.53 8.87
N TYR A 81 12.25 2.45 9.67
CA TYR A 81 13.34 2.07 10.56
C TYR A 81 14.64 1.81 9.80
N CYS A 82 14.60 1.04 8.71
CA CYS A 82 15.77 0.76 7.87
C CYS A 82 16.40 2.06 7.33
N PHE A 83 15.59 2.96 6.76
CA PHE A 83 16.09 4.26 6.30
C PHE A 83 16.70 5.09 7.42
N GLY A 84 16.06 5.11 8.59
CA GLY A 84 16.57 5.80 9.78
C GLY A 84 17.91 5.24 10.26
N TYR A 85 18.02 3.91 10.36
CA TYR A 85 19.25 3.22 10.76
C TYR A 85 20.40 3.48 9.78
N MET A 86 20.15 3.38 8.47
CA MET A 86 21.15 3.64 7.44
C MET A 86 21.66 5.09 7.49
N LYS A 87 20.76 6.05 7.71
CA LYS A 87 21.12 7.46 7.88
C LYS A 87 22.01 7.66 9.11
N GLY A 88 21.61 7.13 10.26
CA GLY A 88 22.38 7.25 11.52
C GLY A 88 23.75 6.57 11.44
N LYS A 89 23.86 5.42 10.76
CA LYS A 89 25.14 4.74 10.52
C LYS A 89 26.10 5.59 9.68
N LYS A 90 25.59 6.29 8.66
CA LYS A 90 26.39 7.21 7.84
C LYS A 90 26.90 8.40 8.66
N GLU A 91 26.04 9.02 9.46
CA GLU A 91 26.42 10.15 10.32
C GLU A 91 27.49 9.77 11.35
N LYS A 92 27.41 8.58 11.94
CA LYS A 92 28.47 8.06 12.84
C LYS A 92 29.81 7.84 12.13
N LYS A 93 29.80 7.32 10.90
CA LYS A 93 31.02 7.11 10.10
C LYS A 93 31.67 8.45 9.71
N ASP A 94 30.86 9.42 9.30
CA ASP A 94 31.32 10.76 8.94
C ASP A 94 31.85 11.56 10.16
N ALA A 95 31.38 11.24 11.38
CA ALA A 95 31.87 11.81 12.62
C ALA A 95 33.20 11.20 13.09
N TYR A 96 33.49 9.93 12.76
CA TYR A 96 34.77 9.27 13.09
C TYR A 96 35.91 9.65 12.14
N HIS A 97 35.58 10.10 10.92
CA HIS A 97 36.56 10.53 9.92
C HIS A 97 36.85 12.05 9.91
N ARG A 98 36.29 12.81 10.87
CA ARG A 98 36.65 14.21 11.14
C ARG A 98 37.49 14.30 12.40
#